data_AF-A0A9X8MHQ7-F1
#
_entry.id   AF-A0A9X8MHQ7-F1
#
_cell.length_a   1.000
_cell.length_b   1.000
_cell.length_c   1.000
_cell.angle_alpha   90.00
_cell.angle_beta   90.00
_cell.angle_gamma   90.00
#
_symmetry.space_group_name_H-M   'P 1'
#
loop_
_entity.id
_entity.type
_entity.pdbx_description
1 polymer ?
#
loop_
_entity_poly.entity_id
_entity_poly.type
_entity_poly.pdbx_seq_one_letter_code
_entity_poly.pdbx_strand_id
1 'polypeptide(L)'
;MCQLSLLPHYHHPISYSVFECEEDSFQSMLAVWYQVADLLRTQPPGTTIGYSTGELVMGSIDGELYMFDSQDLSPTMDAHDCTLFRPDEFETDITDMDNIRCALEEWLKSPQYSLSVDPETLAEAIRDTYEAESQANWRWNGKV
;
A
#
# COMPACT_ATOMS: atom_id res chain seq x y z
N MET A 1 15.18 3.62 -17.81
CA MET A 1 15.41 3.12 -16.44
C MET A 1 14.46 3.90 -15.54
N CYS A 2 13.43 3.25 -14.99
CA CYS A 2 12.43 3.92 -14.15
C CYS A 2 13.08 4.43 -12.87
N GLN A 3 13.06 5.74 -12.64
CA GLN A 3 13.72 6.39 -11.49
C GLN A 3 13.09 6.03 -10.14
N LEU A 4 11.86 5.48 -10.11
CA LEU A 4 11.19 5.12 -8.86
C LEU A 4 11.84 3.94 -8.13
N SER A 5 12.47 2.98 -8.81
CA SER A 5 13.11 1.84 -8.12
C SER A 5 14.34 2.22 -7.29
N LEU A 6 14.81 3.47 -7.41
CA LEU A 6 15.92 4.04 -6.64
C LEU A 6 15.44 4.84 -5.43
N LEU A 7 14.14 5.14 -5.33
CA LEU A 7 13.60 5.82 -4.17
C LEU A 7 13.63 4.88 -2.96
N PRO A 8 13.90 5.41 -1.76
CA PRO A 8 13.77 4.62 -0.55
C PRO A 8 12.31 4.17 -0.38
N HIS A 9 12.14 2.95 0.09
CA HIS A 9 10.88 2.42 0.62
C HIS A 9 11.21 2.00 2.05
N TYR A 10 10.77 2.79 3.03
CA TYR A 10 10.92 2.42 4.44
C TYR A 10 9.66 1.66 4.89
N HIS A 11 9.84 0.63 5.71
CA HIS A 11 8.71 -0.03 6.34
C HIS A 11 8.21 0.86 7.45
N HIS A 12 7.07 1.49 7.18
CA HIS A 12 6.50 2.45 8.09
C HIS A 12 5.83 1.75 9.28
N PRO A 13 6.04 2.28 10.47
CA PRO A 13 5.55 1.73 11.71
C PRO A 13 4.26 2.34 12.20
N ILE A 14 3.23 1.53 12.14
CA ILE A 14 1.88 1.99 12.33
C ILE A 14 1.36 1.32 13.59
N SER A 15 0.86 2.09 14.55
CA SER A 15 0.06 1.53 15.65
C SER A 15 -1.40 1.77 15.33
N TYR A 16 -2.19 0.71 15.40
CA TYR A 16 -3.57 0.69 14.97
C TYR A 16 -4.52 0.76 16.17
N SER A 17 -4.28 -0.05 17.20
CA SER A 17 -5.19 -0.18 18.33
C SER A 17 -4.46 -0.28 19.66
N VAL A 18 -5.15 0.15 20.73
CA VAL A 18 -4.70 -0.08 22.11
C VAL A 18 -5.08 -1.49 22.60
N PHE A 19 -5.92 -2.20 21.86
CA PHE A 19 -6.30 -3.58 22.15
C PHE A 19 -5.28 -4.52 21.50
N GLU A 20 -4.55 -5.28 22.33
CA GLU A 20 -3.45 -6.14 21.88
C GLU A 20 -3.85 -7.08 20.74
N CYS A 21 -5.05 -7.67 20.77
CA CYS A 21 -5.49 -8.58 19.71
C CYS A 21 -5.71 -7.89 18.36
N GLU A 22 -6.22 -6.66 18.34
CA GLU A 22 -6.41 -5.90 17.09
C GLU A 22 -5.06 -5.42 16.57
N GLU A 23 -4.19 -4.98 17.47
CA GLU A 23 -2.83 -4.57 17.13
C GLU A 23 -2.02 -5.73 16.55
N ASP A 24 -2.04 -6.91 17.17
CA ASP A 24 -1.31 -8.09 16.69
C ASP A 24 -1.78 -8.54 15.30
N SER A 25 -3.10 -8.53 15.06
CA SER A 25 -3.67 -8.83 13.75
C SER A 25 -3.26 -7.80 12.70
N PHE A 26 -3.29 -6.52 13.05
CA PHE A 26 -2.85 -5.44 12.18
C PHE A 26 -1.36 -5.55 11.83
N GLN A 27 -0.49 -5.75 12.82
CA GLN A 27 0.95 -5.93 12.59
C GLN A 27 1.24 -7.15 11.71
N SER A 28 0.50 -8.23 11.91
CA SER A 28 0.65 -9.46 11.10
C SER A 28 0.26 -9.21 9.64
N MET A 29 -0.84 -8.50 9.40
CA MET A 29 -1.24 -8.07 8.05
C MET A 29 -0.18 -7.13 7.44
N LEU A 30 0.27 -6.13 8.20
CA LEU A 30 1.24 -5.12 7.74
C LEU A 30 2.60 -5.74 7.38
N ALA A 31 3.02 -6.78 8.08
CA ALA A 31 4.24 -7.52 7.75
C ALA A 31 4.17 -8.19 6.36
N VAL A 32 3.00 -8.71 5.98
CA VAL A 32 2.78 -9.30 4.64
C VAL A 32 2.61 -8.20 3.59
N TRP A 33 1.90 -7.12 3.92
CA TRP A 33 1.80 -5.91 3.12
C TRP A 33 3.18 -5.41 2.68
N TYR A 34 4.13 -5.26 3.61
CA TYR A 34 5.47 -4.79 3.27
C TYR A 34 6.27 -5.75 2.40
N GLN A 35 6.06 -7.06 2.53
CA GLN A 35 6.68 -8.04 1.62
C GLN A 35 6.18 -7.88 0.18
N VAL A 36 4.87 -7.62 0.01
CA VAL A 36 4.29 -7.33 -1.31
C VAL A 36 4.81 -6.00 -1.85
N ALA A 37 4.86 -4.95 -1.03
CA ALA A 37 5.43 -3.65 -1.41
C ALA A 37 6.88 -3.77 -1.88
N ASP A 38 7.69 -4.59 -1.23
CA ASP A 38 9.08 -4.83 -1.62
C ASP A 38 9.22 -5.56 -2.96
N LEU A 39 8.24 -6.37 -3.35
CA LEU A 39 8.19 -6.92 -4.71
C LEU A 39 7.71 -5.87 -5.71
N LEU A 40 6.65 -5.14 -5.38
CA LEU A 40 6.03 -4.17 -6.27
C LEU A 40 6.94 -2.98 -6.59
N ARG A 41 7.77 -2.52 -5.64
CA ARG A 41 8.76 -1.44 -5.87
C ARG A 41 9.82 -1.78 -6.92
N THR A 42 9.98 -3.06 -7.27
CA THR A 42 10.91 -3.50 -8.32
C THR A 42 10.28 -3.47 -9.71
N GLN A 43 8.97 -3.25 -9.79
CA GLN A 43 8.21 -3.18 -11.03
C GLN A 43 8.18 -1.75 -11.62
N PRO A 44 7.76 -1.59 -12.88
CA PRO A 44 7.51 -0.27 -13.45
C PRO A 44 6.50 0.55 -12.62
N PRO A 45 6.65 1.88 -12.54
CA PRO A 45 5.67 2.78 -11.94
C PRO A 45 4.25 2.51 -12.45
N GLY A 46 3.26 2.57 -11.54
CA GLY A 46 1.86 2.31 -11.88
C GLY A 46 1.51 0.83 -12.07
N THR A 47 2.45 -0.10 -11.89
CA THR A 47 2.12 -1.53 -11.81
C THR A 47 1.29 -1.79 -10.57
N THR A 48 0.17 -2.51 -10.74
CA THR A 48 -0.73 -2.88 -9.65
C THR A 48 -0.66 -4.38 -9.37
N ILE A 49 -1.18 -4.77 -8.22
CA ILE A 49 -1.52 -6.17 -7.92
C ILE A 49 -2.94 -6.19 -7.39
N GLY A 50 -3.73 -7.18 -7.82
CA GLY A 50 -5.04 -7.41 -7.23
C GLY A 50 -4.97 -8.43 -6.11
N TYR A 51 -5.68 -8.18 -5.02
CA TYR A 51 -5.99 -9.17 -4.00
C TYR A 51 -7.51 -9.24 -3.79
N SER A 52 -7.98 -10.06 -2.86
CA SER A 52 -9.40 -10.45 -2.73
C SER A 52 -10.41 -9.30 -2.75
N THR A 53 -10.04 -8.13 -2.23
CA THR A 53 -10.97 -7.01 -1.98
C THR A 53 -10.48 -5.66 -2.49
N GLY A 54 -9.32 -5.60 -3.13
CA GLY A 54 -8.70 -4.34 -3.55
C GLY A 54 -7.50 -4.55 -4.47
N GLU A 55 -6.91 -3.45 -4.89
CA GLU A 55 -5.71 -3.42 -5.72
C GLU A 55 -4.63 -2.56 -5.04
N LEU A 56 -3.40 -3.06 -4.99
CA LEU A 56 -2.26 -2.36 -4.40
C LEU A 56 -1.37 -1.75 -5.47
N VAL A 57 -0.87 -0.55 -5.20
CA VAL A 57 0.02 0.19 -6.09
C VAL A 57 1.12 0.91 -5.30
N MET A 58 2.32 1.01 -5.88
CA MET A 58 3.38 1.85 -5.33
C MET A 58 3.29 3.26 -5.89
N GLY A 59 3.37 4.24 -5.01
CA GLY A 59 3.43 5.66 -5.34
C GLY A 59 4.49 6.37 -4.52
N SER A 60 4.79 7.64 -4.85
CA SER A 60 5.78 8.43 -4.11
C SER A 60 5.19 9.65 -3.44
N ILE A 61 5.56 9.90 -2.19
CA ILE A 61 5.29 11.13 -1.44
C ILE A 61 6.65 11.70 -1.00
N ASP A 62 6.94 12.97 -1.29
CA ASP A 62 8.18 13.66 -0.88
C ASP A 62 9.49 12.91 -1.19
N GLY A 63 9.52 12.14 -2.29
CA GLY A 63 10.70 11.37 -2.72
C GLY A 63 10.89 10.04 -1.98
N GLU A 64 9.88 9.56 -1.28
CA GLU A 64 9.83 8.23 -0.67
C GLU A 64 8.68 7.42 -1.26
N LEU A 65 8.88 6.11 -1.44
CA LEU A 65 7.84 5.20 -1.92
C LEU A 65 6.94 4.71 -0.79
N TYR A 66 5.64 4.69 -1.06
CA TYR A 66 4.58 4.16 -0.22
C TYR A 66 3.74 3.18 -1.04
N MET A 67 3.20 2.16 -0.38
CA MET A 67 2.18 1.29 -0.97
C MET A 67 0.80 1.76 -0.55
N PHE A 68 -0.11 1.85 -1.51
CA PHE A 68 -1.48 2.30 -1.33
C PHE A 68 -2.46 1.19 -1.74
N ASP A 69 -3.60 1.15 -1.06
CA ASP A 69 -4.79 0.40 -1.46
C ASP A 69 -5.74 1.27 -2.26
N SER A 70 -6.45 0.67 -3.22
CA SER A 70 -7.67 1.24 -3.78
C SER A 70 -8.51 0.19 -4.50
N GLN A 71 -9.82 0.40 -4.54
CA GLN A 71 -10.76 -0.39 -5.35
C GLN A 71 -11.03 0.23 -6.73
N ASP A 72 -10.57 1.47 -6.94
CA ASP A 72 -10.90 2.29 -8.12
C ASP A 72 -9.76 2.32 -9.14
N LEU A 73 -8.71 1.51 -8.95
CA LEU A 73 -7.58 1.47 -9.88
C LEU A 73 -8.02 0.90 -11.23
N SER A 74 -7.69 1.63 -12.29
CA SER A 74 -7.84 1.14 -13.65
C SER A 74 -6.86 1.87 -14.58
N PRO A 75 -6.50 1.28 -15.74
CA PRO A 75 -5.64 1.95 -16.70
C PRO A 75 -6.21 3.26 -17.27
N THR A 76 -7.51 3.48 -17.07
CA THR A 76 -8.25 4.66 -17.57
C THR A 76 -8.88 5.46 -16.44
N MET A 77 -8.40 5.29 -15.20
CA MET A 77 -8.91 6.04 -14.06
C MET A 77 -8.68 7.54 -14.25
N ASP A 78 -9.59 8.36 -13.72
CA ASP A 78 -9.35 9.77 -13.51
C ASP A 78 -8.74 9.95 -12.11
N ALA A 79 -7.75 10.84 -11.98
CA ALA A 79 -7.07 11.05 -10.70
C ALA A 79 -8.03 11.53 -9.60
N HIS A 80 -9.06 12.30 -9.97
CA HIS A 80 -10.03 12.86 -9.02
C HIS A 80 -11.10 11.85 -8.57
N ASP A 81 -11.24 10.74 -9.30
CA ASP A 81 -12.20 9.66 -8.98
C ASP A 81 -11.52 8.50 -8.24
N CYS A 82 -10.22 8.57 -7.99
CA CYS A 82 -9.44 7.54 -7.31
C CYS A 82 -9.27 7.87 -5.83
N THR A 83 -9.75 7.00 -4.96
CA THR A 83 -9.45 7.09 -3.52
C THR A 83 -8.32 6.13 -3.19
N LEU A 84 -7.24 6.64 -2.60
CA LEU A 84 -6.10 5.87 -2.12
C LEU A 84 -6.15 5.79 -0.60
N PHE A 85 -5.75 4.64 -0.05
CA PHE A 85 -5.64 4.43 1.38
C PHE A 85 -4.26 3.89 1.74
N ARG A 86 -3.69 4.38 2.84
CA ARG A 86 -2.55 3.75 3.50
C ARG A 86 -3.06 2.81 4.60
N PRO A 87 -2.24 1.85 5.05
CA PRO A 87 -2.68 0.89 6.07
C PRO A 87 -3.15 1.53 7.39
N ASP A 88 -2.62 2.70 7.75
CA ASP A 88 -3.02 3.46 8.94
C ASP A 88 -4.44 4.06 8.87
N GLU A 89 -5.02 4.11 7.67
CA GLU A 89 -6.34 4.66 7.41
C GLU A 89 -7.42 3.58 7.31
N PHE A 90 -7.04 2.31 7.48
CA PHE A 90 -7.97 1.19 7.43
C PHE A 90 -8.88 1.17 8.66
N GLU A 91 -10.15 1.56 8.50
CA GLU A 91 -11.17 1.33 9.54
C GLU A 91 -11.76 -0.07 9.41
N THR A 92 -11.05 -1.10 9.89
CA THR A 92 -11.43 -2.51 9.68
C THR A 92 -11.28 -3.37 10.93
N ASP A 93 -11.92 -4.54 10.94
CA ASP A 93 -11.90 -5.46 12.08
C ASP A 93 -10.82 -6.56 11.93
N ILE A 94 -10.62 -7.34 13.00
CA ILE A 94 -9.63 -8.43 13.05
C ILE A 94 -9.85 -9.44 11.91
N THR A 95 -11.11 -9.77 11.61
CA THR A 95 -11.46 -10.78 10.60
C THR A 95 -11.03 -10.30 9.23
N ASP A 96 -11.29 -9.03 8.92
CA ASP A 96 -10.93 -8.41 7.66
C ASP A 96 -9.41 -8.26 7.53
N MET A 97 -8.68 -7.88 8.59
CA MET A 97 -7.21 -7.88 8.58
C MET A 97 -6.63 -9.27 8.29
N ASP A 98 -7.18 -10.31 8.91
CA ASP A 98 -6.77 -11.69 8.65
C ASP A 98 -7.09 -12.12 7.21
N ASN A 99 -8.23 -11.69 6.66
CA ASN A 99 -8.60 -11.95 5.26
C ASN A 99 -7.62 -11.28 4.30
N ILE A 100 -7.28 -10.01 4.53
CA ILE A 100 -6.29 -9.27 3.75
C ILE A 100 -4.93 -9.98 3.83
N ARG A 101 -4.47 -10.32 5.04
CA ARG A 101 -3.21 -11.06 5.25
C ARG A 101 -3.19 -12.34 4.43
N CYS A 102 -4.21 -13.19 4.57
CA CYS A 102 -4.27 -14.48 3.88
C CYS A 102 -4.29 -14.30 2.36
N ALA A 103 -5.02 -13.31 1.84
CA ALA A 103 -5.06 -13.03 0.40
C ALA A 103 -3.68 -12.64 -0.14
N LEU A 104 -2.96 -11.79 0.59
CA LEU A 104 -1.60 -11.37 0.22
C LEU A 104 -0.59 -12.52 0.35
N GLU A 105 -0.70 -13.37 1.38
CA GLU A 105 0.13 -14.58 1.53
C GLU A 105 -0.07 -15.56 0.38
N GLU A 106 -1.33 -15.79 -0.05
CA GLU A 106 -1.61 -16.61 -1.22
C GLU A 106 -1.04 -15.99 -2.49
N TRP A 107 -1.16 -14.66 -2.66
CA TRP A 107 -0.55 -13.95 -3.79
C TRP A 107 0.98 -14.11 -3.80
N LEU A 108 1.66 -14.02 -2.64
CA LEU A 108 3.11 -14.19 -2.52
C LEU A 108 3.60 -15.58 -2.96
N LYS A 109 2.77 -16.62 -2.89
CA LYS A 109 3.13 -17.97 -3.37
C LYS A 109 3.22 -18.04 -4.90
N SER A 110 2.48 -17.18 -5.60
CA SER A 110 2.49 -17.09 -7.05
C SER A 110 2.21 -15.65 -7.51
N PRO A 111 3.19 -14.73 -7.39
CA PRO A 111 2.98 -13.32 -7.71
C PRO A 111 2.49 -13.10 -9.14
N GLN A 112 1.36 -12.42 -9.27
CA GLN A 112 0.82 -11.98 -10.55
C GLN A 112 0.57 -10.48 -10.51
N TYR A 113 1.28 -9.76 -11.36
CA TYR A 113 1.11 -8.32 -11.52
C TYR A 113 -0.03 -8.06 -12.51
N SER A 114 -0.79 -7.02 -12.23
CA SER A 114 -1.98 -6.60 -12.96
C SER A 114 -1.75 -5.30 -13.72
N LEU A 115 -2.85 -4.79 -14.29
CA LEU A 115 -3.08 -3.49 -14.91
C LEU A 115 -2.03 -2.42 -14.57
N SER A 116 -1.54 -1.72 -15.59
CA SER A 116 -0.69 -0.55 -15.39
C SER A 116 -1.56 0.71 -15.40
N VAL A 117 -1.49 1.46 -14.31
CA VAL A 117 -2.04 2.81 -14.18
C VAL A 117 -1.01 3.79 -14.75
N ASP A 118 -1.47 4.86 -15.39
CA ASP A 118 -0.57 5.91 -15.85
C ASP A 118 0.14 6.57 -14.65
N PRO A 119 1.49 6.64 -14.64
CA PRO A 119 2.22 7.17 -13.49
C PRO A 119 1.95 8.64 -13.19
N GLU A 120 1.61 9.47 -14.19
CA GLU A 120 1.29 10.89 -13.97
C GLU A 120 -0.07 11.02 -13.30
N THR A 121 -1.07 10.26 -13.76
CA THR A 121 -2.40 10.18 -13.12
C THR A 121 -2.30 9.66 -11.69
N LEU A 122 -1.48 8.62 -11.43
CA LEU A 122 -1.26 8.11 -10.08
C LEU A 122 -0.61 9.17 -9.17
N ALA A 123 0.38 9.90 -9.66
CA ALA A 123 1.02 10.97 -8.89
C ALA A 123 0.04 12.11 -8.56
N GLU A 124 -0.87 12.44 -9.48
CA GLU A 124 -1.94 13.40 -9.24
C GLU A 124 -2.92 12.92 -8.17
N ALA A 125 -3.38 11.66 -8.22
CA ALA A 125 -4.26 11.08 -7.20
C ALA A 125 -3.62 11.08 -5.80
N ILE A 126 -2.33 10.75 -5.71
CA ILE A 126 -1.58 10.77 -4.45
C ILE A 126 -1.48 12.20 -3.89
N ARG A 127 -1.19 13.18 -4.76
CA ARG A 127 -1.11 14.59 -4.38
C ARG A 127 -2.45 15.12 -3.86
N ASP A 128 -3.53 14.79 -4.55
CA ASP A 128 -4.89 15.18 -4.15
C ASP A 128 -5.28 14.56 -2.79
N THR A 129 -4.80 13.34 -2.51
CA THR A 129 -5.10 12.63 -1.27
C THR A 129 -4.20 13.04 -0.10
N TYR A 130 -2.89 13.22 -0.29
CA TYR A 130 -1.91 13.24 0.82
C TYR A 130 -0.97 14.44 0.89
N GLU A 131 -0.66 15.13 -0.21
CA GLU A 131 0.32 16.24 -0.17
C GLU A 131 -0.22 17.48 0.56
N ALA A 132 -1.54 17.56 0.80
CA ALA A 132 -2.15 18.62 1.61
C ALA A 132 -2.13 18.35 3.13
N GLU A 133 -1.93 17.11 3.56
CA GLU A 133 -2.19 16.66 4.94
C GLU A 133 -1.02 15.86 5.55
N SER A 134 0.21 16.38 5.51
CA SER A 134 1.37 15.69 6.09
C SER A 134 1.29 15.61 7.64
N GLN A 135 0.45 14.74 8.20
CA GLN A 135 0.57 14.22 9.56
C GLN A 135 1.13 12.81 9.49
N ALA A 136 2.35 12.65 9.99
CA ALA A 136 3.07 11.41 9.85
C ALA A 136 4.11 11.25 10.98
N ASN A 137 3.64 10.97 12.19
CA ASN A 137 4.50 10.55 13.31
C ASN A 137 4.71 9.03 13.25
N TRP A 138 5.79 8.56 12.59
CA TRP A 138 6.04 7.11 12.42
C TRP A 138 7.41 6.66 13.00
N ARG A 139 7.49 5.61 13.86
CA ARG A 139 8.75 4.86 14.24
C ARG A 139 8.65 3.31 14.43
N TRP A 140 9.46 2.51 13.69
CA TRP A 140 9.38 1.04 13.62
C TRP A 140 10.31 0.42 14.63
N ASN A 141 9.80 -0.55 15.37
CA ASN A 141 10.54 -1.20 16.45
C ASN A 141 11.30 -2.46 15.98
N GLY A 142 11.25 -2.79 14.69
CA GLY A 142 12.14 -3.79 14.10
C GLY A 142 11.83 -5.23 14.47
N LYS A 143 10.63 -5.55 14.96
CA LYS A 143 10.29 -6.91 15.38
C LYS A 143 9.59 -7.68 14.27
N VAL A 144 10.30 -8.71 13.82
CA VAL A 144 9.79 -9.89 13.08
C VAL A 144 9.42 -10.95 14.11
#